data_AF-A0A7Y6PXV0-F1
#
_entry.id   AF-A0A7Y6PXV0-F1
#
_cell.length_a   1.000
_cell.length_b   1.000
_cell.length_c   1.000
_cell.angle_alpha   90.00
_cell.angle_beta   90.00
_cell.angle_gamma   90.00
#
_symmetry.space_group_name_H-M   'P 1'
#
loop_
_entity.id
_entity.type
_entity.pdbx_description
1 polymer ?
#
loop_
_entity_poly.entity_id
_entity_poly.type
_entity_poly.pdbx_seq_one_letter_code
_entity_poly.pdbx_strand_id
1 'polypeptide(L)'
;YFQMQWDLVDAATNAPLSCAQAGATNGVESIATDVSTPSNSASDQFDCEDHYGVTSGFLAATYTISVAALGSGDASVGTAPAITNKPIRDKNQVTDLGTVIIPID
;
A
#
# COMPACT_ATOMS: atom_id res chain seq x y z
N TYR A 1 -0.82 -7.32 11.46
CA TYR A 1 -0.66 -5.98 10.88
C TYR A 1 0.34 -6.05 9.75
N PHE A 2 0.17 -5.27 8.70
CA PHE A 2 1.23 -4.98 7.76
C PHE A 2 1.80 -3.60 8.08
N GLN A 3 3.13 -3.51 8.14
CA GLN A 3 3.84 -2.24 8.21
C GLN A 3 4.51 -2.02 6.87
N MET A 4 4.46 -0.80 6.36
CA MET A 4 5.13 -0.43 5.12
C MET A 4 5.59 1.03 5.14
N GLN A 5 6.60 1.31 4.34
CA GLN A 5 6.96 2.66 3.89
C GLN A 5 6.60 2.81 2.42
N TRP A 6 6.48 4.04 1.92
CA TRP A 6 6.31 4.27 0.50
C TRP A 6 7.09 5.47 -0.01
N ASP A 7 7.58 5.32 -1.25
CA ASP A 7 8.13 6.40 -2.05
C ASP A 7 7.31 6.53 -3.33
N LEU A 8 7.01 7.77 -3.70
CA LEU A 8 6.40 8.09 -4.99
C LEU A 8 7.51 8.47 -5.96
N VAL A 9 7.48 7.88 -7.15
CA VAL A 9 8.45 8.18 -8.20
C VAL A 9 7.77 8.42 -9.53
N ASP A 10 8.34 9.33 -10.32
CA ASP A 10 7.95 9.50 -11.72
C ASP A 10 8.28 8.20 -12.50
N ALA A 11 7.27 7.61 -13.15
CA ALA A 11 7.41 6.31 -13.79
C ALA A 11 8.44 6.30 -14.95
N ALA A 12 8.67 7.46 -15.59
CA ALA A 12 9.57 7.57 -16.73
C ALA A 12 11.04 7.76 -16.30
N THR A 13 11.28 8.49 -15.21
CA THR A 13 12.61 8.95 -14.81
C THR A 13 13.11 8.36 -13.50
N ASN A 14 12.24 7.70 -12.73
CA ASN A 14 12.47 7.31 -11.33
C ASN A 14 12.86 8.50 -10.42
N ALA A 15 12.53 9.73 -10.82
CA ALA A 15 12.74 10.89 -9.97
C ALA A 15 11.75 10.84 -8.79
N PRO A 16 12.20 11.13 -7.55
CA PRO A 16 11.30 11.16 -6.40
C PRO A 16 10.28 12.29 -6.54
N LEU A 17 9.04 12.01 -6.12
CA LEU A 17 7.93 12.95 -6.13
C LEU A 17 7.42 13.18 -4.71
N SER A 18 7.05 14.42 -4.40
CA SER A 18 6.14 14.70 -3.28
C SER A 18 4.73 14.24 -3.61
N CYS A 19 3.89 14.04 -2.59
CA CYS A 19 2.48 13.71 -2.76
C CYS A 19 1.73 14.76 -3.60
N ALA A 20 2.04 16.04 -3.39
CA ALA A 20 1.50 17.13 -4.20
C ALA A 20 1.88 17.03 -5.69
N GLN A 21 3.14 16.71 -6.00
CA GLN A 21 3.60 16.52 -7.39
C GLN A 21 2.99 15.28 -8.03
N ALA A 22 2.79 14.22 -7.25
CA ALA A 22 2.17 12.98 -7.69
C ALA A 22 0.64 13.08 -7.86
N GLY A 23 0.01 14.19 -7.43
CA GLY A 23 -1.44 14.31 -7.40
C GLY A 23 -2.12 13.38 -6.38
N ALA A 24 -1.38 12.86 -5.40
CA ALA A 24 -1.84 11.92 -4.38
C ALA A 24 -2.59 12.63 -3.23
N THR A 25 -3.61 13.41 -3.57
CA THR A 25 -4.32 14.29 -2.63
C THR A 25 -5.21 13.54 -1.63
N ASN A 26 -5.54 12.29 -1.92
CA ASN A 26 -6.40 11.46 -1.08
C ASN A 26 -5.59 10.36 -0.35
N GLY A 27 -4.26 10.49 -0.26
CA GLY A 27 -3.46 9.56 0.53
C GLY A 27 -2.95 8.34 -0.25
N VAL A 28 -2.52 7.33 0.52
CA VAL A 28 -2.08 6.03 0.00
C VAL A 28 -2.97 4.95 0.57
N GLU A 29 -3.54 4.11 -0.29
CA GLU A 29 -4.34 2.96 0.12
C GLU A 29 -3.54 1.66 -0.01
N SER A 30 -3.64 0.80 1.00
CA SER A 30 -3.28 -0.60 0.92
C SER A 30 -4.53 -1.46 0.88
N ILE A 31 -4.55 -2.49 0.05
CA ILE A 31 -5.58 -3.53 0.04
C ILE A 31 -4.88 -4.87 0.22
N ALA A 32 -5.24 -5.59 1.28
CA ALA A 32 -4.77 -6.93 1.53
C ALA A 32 -5.89 -7.93 1.18
N THR A 33 -5.58 -8.86 0.27
CA THR A 33 -6.52 -9.89 -0.20
C THR A 33 -5.99 -11.27 0.19
N ASP A 34 -6.79 -12.05 0.90
CA ASP A 34 -6.44 -13.41 1.31
C ASP A 34 -6.25 -14.31 0.07
N VAL A 35 -5.08 -14.95 -0.02
CA VAL A 35 -4.70 -15.80 -1.16
C VAL A 35 -5.59 -17.05 -1.26
N SER A 36 -6.05 -17.57 -0.13
CA SER A 36 -6.91 -18.76 -0.06
C SER A 36 -8.38 -18.44 -0.28
N THR A 37 -8.81 -17.24 0.11
CA THR A 37 -10.21 -16.79 0.04
C THR A 37 -10.27 -15.36 -0.51
N PRO A 38 -10.16 -15.14 -1.84
CA PRO A 38 -10.01 -13.79 -2.40
C PRO A 38 -11.18 -12.83 -2.15
N SER A 39 -12.34 -13.33 -1.73
CA SER A 39 -13.46 -12.50 -1.28
C SER A 39 -13.24 -11.88 0.12
N ASN A 40 -12.20 -12.32 0.84
CA ASN A 40 -11.76 -11.75 2.09
C ASN A 40 -10.63 -10.74 1.80
N SER A 41 -11.03 -9.49 1.61
CA SER A 41 -10.12 -8.36 1.49
C SER A 41 -10.46 -7.28 2.51
N ALA A 42 -9.46 -6.50 2.88
CA ALA A 42 -9.64 -5.28 3.65
C ALA A 42 -8.65 -4.23 3.17
N SER A 43 -9.04 -2.96 3.30
CA SER A 43 -8.19 -1.83 2.95
C SER A 43 -7.93 -0.92 4.14
N ASP A 44 -6.82 -0.21 4.05
CA ASP A 44 -6.46 0.88 4.95
C ASP A 44 -5.87 2.02 4.13
N GLN A 45 -6.23 3.24 4.50
CA GLN A 45 -5.81 4.47 3.87
C GLN A 45 -4.95 5.28 4.84
N PHE A 46 -3.84 5.80 4.33
CA PHE A 46 -2.85 6.56 5.08
C PHE A 46 -2.72 7.97 4.51
N ASP A 47 -2.37 8.94 5.36
CA ASP A 47 -1.93 10.25 4.87
C ASP A 47 -0.69 10.06 4.00
N CYS A 48 -0.69 10.62 2.80
CA CYS A 48 0.39 10.40 1.86
C CYS A 48 1.73 10.96 2.38
N GLU A 49 1.69 12.10 3.09
CA GLU A 49 2.88 12.82 3.56
C GLU A 49 3.58 12.11 4.72
N ASP A 50 2.96 11.09 5.31
CA ASP A 50 3.60 10.30 6.38
C ASP A 50 4.74 9.42 5.84
N HIS A 51 4.67 8.97 4.58
CA HIS A 51 5.62 8.01 3.98
C HIS A 51 5.76 6.66 4.70
N TYR A 52 4.94 6.38 5.72
CA TYR A 52 4.87 5.10 6.41
C TYR A 52 3.49 4.86 7.02
N GLY A 53 3.15 3.59 7.23
CA GLY A 53 1.87 3.21 7.82
C GLY A 53 1.88 1.81 8.39
N VAL A 54 0.99 1.60 9.36
CA VAL A 54 0.67 0.27 9.88
C VAL A 54 -0.83 0.08 9.71
N THR A 55 -1.23 -0.98 9.02
CA THR A 55 -2.64 -1.31 8.81
C THR A 55 -3.34 -1.61 10.13
N SER A 56 -4.65 -1.78 10.07
CA SER A 56 -5.47 -2.50 11.03
C SER A 56 -5.09 -3.99 11.11
N GLY A 57 -5.67 -4.69 12.09
CA GLY A 57 -5.36 -6.08 12.36
C GLY A 57 -6.05 -7.03 11.37
N PHE A 58 -5.28 -7.91 10.74
CA PHE A 58 -5.77 -8.99 9.88
C PHE A 58 -5.82 -10.33 10.62
N LEU A 59 -6.68 -11.24 10.14
CA LEU A 59 -6.67 -12.64 10.58
C LEU A 59 -5.37 -13.34 10.14
N ALA A 60 -5.04 -14.45 10.80
CA ALA A 60 -3.89 -15.25 10.42
C ALA A 60 -4.17 -15.97 9.09
N ALA A 61 -3.49 -15.53 8.03
CA ALA A 61 -3.58 -16.08 6.68
C ALA A 61 -2.38 -15.59 5.85
N THR A 62 -2.38 -15.91 4.55
CA THR A 62 -1.42 -15.38 3.58
C THR A 62 -2.14 -14.42 2.65
N TYR A 63 -1.55 -13.24 2.44
CA TYR A 63 -2.17 -12.16 1.68
C TYR A 63 -1.34 -11.77 0.46
N THR A 64 -2.03 -11.25 -0.56
CA THR A 64 -1.48 -10.38 -1.59
C THR A 64 -1.85 -8.95 -1.25
N ILE A 65 -0.87 -8.05 -1.24
CA ILE A 65 -1.05 -6.64 -0.89
C ILE A 65 -0.85 -5.81 -2.16
N SER A 66 -1.84 -4.99 -2.49
CA SER A 66 -1.71 -3.90 -3.48
C SER A 66 -1.63 -2.58 -2.74
N VAL A 67 -0.80 -1.67 -3.24
CA VAL A 67 -0.64 -0.32 -2.69
C VAL A 67 -0.79 0.68 -3.83
N ALA A 68 -1.63 1.69 -3.64
CA ALA A 68 -1.90 2.73 -4.62
C ALA A 68 -1.88 4.11 -3.99
N ALA A 69 -1.35 5.10 -4.70
CA ALA A 69 -1.52 6.50 -4.37
C ALA A 69 -2.86 6.98 -4.95
N LEU A 70 -3.65 7.70 -4.15
CA LEU A 70 -5.00 8.13 -4.51
C LEU A 70 -5.05 9.64 -4.74
N GLY A 71 -5.60 10.04 -5.88
CA GLY A 71 -5.89 11.42 -6.22
C GLY A 71 -7.36 11.78 -6.00
N SER A 72 -7.81 12.84 -6.68
CA SER A 72 -9.18 13.35 -6.55
C SER A 72 -10.23 12.29 -6.86
N GLY A 73 -11.24 12.19 -5.98
CA GLY A 73 -12.32 11.21 -6.12
C GLY A 73 -11.89 9.77 -5.90
N ASP A 74 -10.79 9.55 -5.16
CA ASP A 74 -10.21 8.24 -4.85
C ASP A 74 -9.74 7.46 -6.10
N ALA A 75 -9.48 8.18 -7.19
CA ALA A 75 -8.88 7.59 -8.39
C ALA A 75 -7.40 7.30 -8.13
N SER A 76 -6.94 6.09 -8.47
CA SER A 76 -5.52 5.76 -8.43
C SER A 76 -4.74 6.65 -9.41
N VAL A 77 -3.71 7.33 -8.90
CA VAL A 77 -2.73 8.09 -9.70
C VAL A 77 -1.43 7.30 -9.90
N GLY A 78 -1.30 6.15 -9.24
CA GLY A 78 -0.17 5.25 -9.38
C GLY A 78 -0.38 4.00 -8.52
N THR A 79 0.11 2.86 -9.00
CA THR A 79 -0.06 1.57 -8.31
C THR A 79 1.27 0.82 -8.29
N ALA A 80 1.69 0.39 -7.10
CA ALA A 80 2.89 -0.42 -6.95
C ALA A 80 2.68 -1.86 -7.44
N PRO A 81 3.75 -2.56 -7.84
CA PRO A 81 3.71 -4.00 -8.06
C PRO A 81 3.15 -4.73 -6.83
N ALA A 82 2.27 -5.71 -7.06
CA ALA A 82 1.64 -6.46 -5.98
C ALA A 82 2.67 -7.24 -5.15
N ILE A 83 2.53 -7.15 -3.84
CA ILE A 83 3.39 -7.81 -2.87
C ILE A 83 2.70 -9.11 -2.47
N THR A 84 3.19 -10.23 -2.97
CA THR A 84 2.52 -11.53 -2.82
C THR A 84 3.05 -12.35 -1.66
N ASN A 85 2.26 -13.34 -1.22
CA ASN A 85 2.64 -14.37 -0.27
C ASN A 85 3.11 -13.83 1.08
N LYS A 86 2.47 -12.78 1.59
CA LYS A 86 2.82 -12.17 2.88
C LYS A 86 1.99 -12.78 4.01
N PRO A 87 2.61 -13.48 4.97
CA PRO A 87 1.88 -14.15 6.03
C PRO A 87 1.58 -13.21 7.19
N ILE A 88 0.47 -13.47 7.87
CA ILE A 88 0.19 -13.07 9.26
C ILE A 88 0.09 -14.38 10.07
N ARG A 89 0.99 -14.58 11.04
CA ARG A 89 1.18 -15.90 11.68
C ARG A 89 0.46 -16.07 13.01
N ASP A 90 0.44 -15.03 13.87
CA ASP A 90 -0.20 -15.07 15.18
C ASP A 90 -0.75 -13.68 15.59
N LYS A 91 -1.27 -13.58 16.82
CA LYS A 91 -1.95 -12.36 17.30
C LYS A 91 -0.96 -11.22 17.49
N ASN A 92 -1.36 -10.05 16.99
CA ASN A 92 -0.67 -8.77 17.13
C ASN A 92 0.74 -8.71 16.52
N GLN A 93 1.11 -9.65 15.64
CA GLN A 93 2.35 -9.54 14.87
C GLN A 93 2.26 -8.48 13.79
N VAL A 94 3.39 -7.81 13.58
CA VAL A 94 3.63 -6.90 12.47
C VAL A 94 4.49 -7.63 11.45
N THR A 95 3.95 -7.77 10.24
CA THR A 95 4.71 -8.21 9.07
C THR A 95 5.19 -6.98 8.34
N ASP A 96 6.50 -6.73 8.38
CA ASP A 96 7.13 -5.63 7.65
C ASP A 96 7.20 -5.95 6.16
N LEU A 97 6.69 -5.05 5.34
CA LEU A 97 6.72 -5.11 3.88
C LEU A 97 7.92 -4.37 3.29
N GLY A 98 8.63 -3.57 4.09
CA GLY A 98 9.69 -2.67 3.65
C GLY A 98 9.14 -1.43 2.93
N THR A 99 9.99 -0.83 2.10
CA THR A 99 9.63 0.33 1.27
C THR A 99 9.01 -0.12 -0.04
N VAL A 100 7.82 0.40 -0.32
CA VAL A 100 7.05 0.17 -1.54
C VAL A 100 7.26 1.35 -2.47
N ILE A 101 7.75 1.09 -3.69
CA ILE A 101 7.89 2.12 -4.71
C ILE A 101 6.59 2.18 -5.52
N ILE A 102 5.93 3.35 -5.50
CA ILE A 102 4.71 3.61 -6.24
C ILE A 102 5.08 4.48 -7.46
N PRO A 103 5.11 3.90 -8.67
CA PRO A 103 5.30 4.69 -9.89
C PRO A 103 4.03 5.51 -10.19
N ILE A 104 4.22 6.78 -10.53
CA ILE A 104 3.19 7.75 -10.94
C ILE A 104 3.32 8.00 -12.45
N ASP A 105 2.22 7.87 -13.17
CA ASP A 105 2.14 8.04 -14.64
C ASP A 105 1.99 9.51 -15.08
#